data_AF-A0A7Y6A150-F1
#
_entry.id   AF-A0A7Y6A150-F1
#
_cell.length_a   1.000
_cell.length_b   1.000
_cell.length_c   1.000
_cell.angle_alpha   90.00
_cell.angle_beta   90.00
_cell.angle_gamma   90.00
#
_symmetry.space_group_name_H-M   'P 1'
#
loop_
_entity.id
_entity.type
_entity.pdbx_description
1 polymer ?
#
loop_
_entity_poly.entity_id
_entity_poly.type
_entity_poly.pdbx_seq_one_letter_code
_entity_poly.pdbx_strand_id
1 'polypeptide(L)'
;MPVVGPAARRSARRAHRVQEVLGTQHDAVVRQETLRRLAHQAELDGESTFTYGRLHALEQVAASEAERAARTPVRKAVRRGHRRWTR
;
A
#
# COMPACT_ATOMS: atom_id res chain seq x y z
N MET A 1 11.59 -11.68 30.74
CA MET A 1 11.59 -12.76 29.73
C MET A 1 10.52 -12.45 28.70
N PRO A 2 10.77 -12.50 27.37
CA PRO A 2 9.74 -12.15 26.40
C PRO A 2 8.60 -13.18 26.47
N VAL A 3 7.39 -12.70 26.73
CA VAL A 3 6.17 -13.43 27.15
C VAL A 3 5.54 -14.27 26.02
N VAL A 4 6.10 -14.25 24.81
CA VAL A 4 5.49 -14.84 23.61
C VAL A 4 6.39 -15.87 22.93
N GLY A 5 5.86 -17.09 22.78
CA GLY A 5 6.55 -18.21 22.15
C GLY A 5 6.80 -18.05 20.65
N PRO A 6 7.60 -18.95 20.03
CA PRO A 6 8.01 -18.86 18.62
C PRO A 6 6.84 -18.78 17.62
N ALA A 7 5.70 -19.40 17.91
CA ALA A 7 4.52 -19.35 17.06
C ALA A 7 3.88 -17.96 17.00
N ALA A 8 3.83 -17.25 18.13
CA ALA A 8 3.30 -15.89 18.23
C ALA A 8 4.18 -14.89 17.45
N ARG A 9 5.51 -15.00 17.57
CA ARG A 9 6.47 -14.21 16.76
C ARG A 9 6.27 -14.42 15.25
N ARG A 10 6.05 -15.67 14.82
CA ARG A 10 5.76 -15.97 13.40
C ARG A 10 4.43 -15.36 12.95
N SER A 11 3.45 -15.23 13.83
CA SER A 11 2.17 -14.58 13.53
C SER A 11 2.31 -13.07 13.40
N ALA A 12 2.99 -12.42 14.36
CA ALA A 12 3.28 -10.99 14.31
C ALA A 12 4.02 -10.59 13.02
N ARG A 13 5.05 -11.36 12.63
CA ARG A 13 5.77 -11.14 11.36
C ARG A 13 4.89 -11.29 10.10
N ARG A 14 3.80 -12.06 10.15
CA ARG A 14 2.86 -12.17 9.03
C ARG A 14 1.90 -10.99 9.01
N ALA A 15 1.35 -10.63 10.17
CA ALA A 15 0.50 -9.46 10.30
C ALA A 15 1.23 -8.19 9.85
N HIS A 16 2.48 -8.01 10.28
CA HIS A 16 3.34 -6.91 9.86
C HIS A 16 3.49 -6.83 8.34
N ARG A 17 3.78 -7.95 7.66
CA ARG A 17 3.90 -7.96 6.19
C ARG A 17 2.60 -7.65 5.46
N VAL A 18 1.46 -8.03 6.03
CA VAL A 18 0.16 -7.66 5.47
C VAL A 18 -0.09 -6.16 5.70
N GLN A 19 0.22 -5.67 6.90
CA GLN A 19 0.09 -4.25 7.24
C GLN A 19 1.00 -3.36 6.40
N GLU A 20 2.25 -3.75 6.12
CA GLU A 20 3.16 -3.01 5.23
C GLU A 20 2.56 -2.86 3.83
N VAL A 21 2.05 -3.96 3.25
CA VAL A 21 1.45 -3.91 1.90
C VAL A 21 0.22 -3.00 1.88
N LEU A 22 -0.65 -3.12 2.90
CA LEU A 22 -1.84 -2.28 3.00
C LEU A 22 -1.47 -0.80 3.21
N GLY A 23 -0.43 -0.52 4.00
CA GLY A 23 0.11 0.82 4.20
C GLY A 23 0.58 1.44 2.90
N THR A 24 1.42 0.72 2.13
CA THR A 24 1.90 1.21 0.82
C THR A 24 0.75 1.48 -0.16
N GLN A 25 -0.30 0.65 -0.18
CA GLN A 25 -1.48 0.87 -1.02
C GLN A 25 -2.27 2.11 -0.57
N HIS A 26 -2.48 2.26 0.73
CA HIS A 26 -3.17 3.42 1.29
C HIS A 26 -2.41 4.73 1.00
N ASP A 27 -1.10 4.75 1.22
CA ASP A 27 -0.24 5.90 0.96
C ASP A 27 -0.24 6.31 -0.52
N ALA A 28 -0.36 5.34 -1.44
CA ALA A 28 -0.48 5.62 -2.86
C ALA A 28 -1.83 6.31 -3.21
N VAL A 29 -2.94 5.84 -2.63
CA VAL A 29 -4.26 6.47 -2.82
C VAL A 29 -4.27 7.89 -2.27
N VAL A 30 -3.74 8.10 -1.06
CA VAL A 30 -3.66 9.42 -0.43
C VAL A 30 -2.80 10.40 -1.25
N ARG A 31 -1.68 9.93 -1.82
CA ARG A 31 -0.83 10.76 -2.69
C ARG A 31 -1.56 11.16 -3.98
N GLN A 32 -2.25 10.23 -4.65
CA GLN A 32 -3.03 10.53 -5.85
C GLN A 32 -4.16 11.52 -5.58
N GLU A 33 -4.89 11.36 -4.47
CA GLU A 33 -5.95 12.29 -4.07
C GLU A 33 -5.39 13.70 -3.77
N THR A 34 -4.23 13.77 -3.10
CA THR A 34 -3.57 15.04 -2.81
C THR A 34 -3.15 15.76 -4.09
N LEU A 35 -2.56 15.05 -5.05
CA LEU A 35 -2.19 15.63 -6.35
C LEU A 35 -3.40 16.13 -7.13
N ARG A 36 -4.54 15.43 -7.07
CA ARG A 36 -5.79 15.89 -7.69
C ARG A 36 -6.33 17.17 -7.04
N ARG A 37 -6.27 17.28 -5.71
CA ARG A 37 -6.69 18.50 -5.00
C ARG A 37 -5.79 19.68 -5.35
N LEU A 38 -4.47 19.47 -5.40
CA LEU A 38 -3.52 20.52 -5.79
C LEU A 38 -3.69 20.95 -7.25
N ALA A 39 -3.92 20.00 -8.17
CA ALA A 39 -4.21 20.32 -9.57
C ALA A 39 -5.51 21.13 -9.71
N HIS A 40 -6.56 20.77 -8.95
CA HIS A 40 -7.81 21.52 -8.94
C HIS A 40 -7.62 22.95 -8.43
N GLN A 41 -6.83 23.13 -7.36
CA GLN A 41 -6.53 24.45 -6.84
C GLN A 41 -5.74 25.30 -7.86
N ALA A 42 -4.70 24.72 -8.48
CA ALA A 42 -3.92 25.40 -9.51
C ALA A 42 -4.79 25.83 -10.72
N GLU A 43 -5.76 25.01 -11.13
CA GLU A 43 -6.72 25.38 -12.17
C GLU A 43 -7.57 26.60 -11.76
N LEU A 44 -8.06 26.63 -10.52
CA LEU A 44 -8.84 27.75 -9.98
C LEU A 44 -8.00 29.04 -9.89
N ASP A 45 -6.70 28.90 -9.63
CA ASP A 45 -5.75 30.01 -9.53
C ASP A 45 -5.21 30.43 -10.92
N GLY A 46 -5.62 29.74 -12.00
CA GLY A 46 -5.16 30.01 -13.36
C GLY A 46 -3.70 29.57 -13.63
N GLU A 47 -3.15 28.74 -12.77
CA GLU A 47 -1.80 28.19 -12.86
C GLU A 47 -1.75 26.91 -13.72
N SER A 48 -0.54 26.54 -14.15
CA SER A 48 -0.34 25.32 -14.96
C SER A 48 -0.56 24.04 -14.16
N THR A 49 -1.45 23.18 -14.64
CA THR A 49 -1.77 21.88 -14.01
C THR A 49 -0.90 20.72 -14.50
N PHE A 50 -0.04 20.94 -15.51
CA PHE A 50 0.75 19.88 -16.16
C PHE A 50 1.67 19.13 -15.19
N THR A 51 2.34 19.84 -14.28
CA THR A 51 3.26 19.25 -13.30
C THR A 51 2.53 18.29 -12.36
N TYR A 52 1.34 18.66 -11.88
CA TYR A 52 0.51 17.79 -11.05
C TYR A 52 0.04 16.55 -11.82
N GLY A 53 -0.34 16.72 -13.10
CA GLY A 53 -0.68 15.61 -13.99
C GLY A 53 0.49 14.64 -14.20
N ARG A 54 1.71 15.14 -14.41
CA ARG A 54 2.92 14.32 -14.55
C ARG A 54 3.23 13.55 -13.26
N LEU A 55 3.16 14.20 -12.10
CA LEU A 55 3.38 13.55 -10.81
C LEU A 55 2.33 12.47 -10.55
N HIS A 56 1.06 12.74 -10.88
CA HIS A 56 -0.02 11.77 -10.72
C HIS A 56 0.22 10.52 -11.58
N ALA A 57 0.65 10.68 -12.83
CA ALA A 57 0.98 9.55 -13.71
C ALA A 57 2.15 8.71 -13.16
N LEU A 58 3.20 9.34 -12.65
CA LEU A 58 4.34 8.64 -12.03
C LEU A 58 3.90 7.84 -10.80
N GLU A 59 3.02 8.40 -9.97
CA GLU A 59 2.46 7.71 -8.81
C GLU A 59 1.59 6.51 -9.18
N GLN A 60 0.82 6.60 -10.28
CA GLN A 60 0.05 5.47 -10.79
C GLN A 60 0.96 4.32 -11.25
N VAL A 61 2.08 4.64 -11.93
CA VAL A 61 3.07 3.64 -12.34
C VAL A 61 3.69 2.97 -11.11
N ALA A 62 4.18 3.75 -10.15
CA ALA A 62 4.80 3.24 -8.93
C ALA A 62 3.84 2.37 -8.10
N ALA A 63 2.58 2.79 -7.95
CA ALA A 63 1.54 2.00 -7.30
C ALA A 63 1.32 0.65 -8.00
N SER A 64 1.27 0.66 -9.34
CA SER A 64 1.09 -0.57 -10.12
C SER A 64 2.27 -1.55 -9.97
N GLU A 65 3.50 -1.04 -9.85
CA GLU A 65 4.69 -1.86 -9.61
C GLU A 65 4.68 -2.46 -8.20
N ALA A 66 4.34 -1.64 -7.20
CA ALA A 66 4.20 -2.09 -5.82
C ALA A 66 3.11 -3.18 -5.67
N GLU A 67 1.96 -3.01 -6.33
CA GLU A 67 0.91 -4.03 -6.37
C GLU A 67 1.36 -5.34 -7.01
N ARG A 68 2.11 -5.27 -8.12
CA ARG A 68 2.68 -6.45 -8.78
C ARG A 68 3.65 -7.19 -7.85
N ALA A 69 4.55 -6.45 -7.18
CA ALA A 69 5.50 -7.01 -6.23
C ALA A 69 4.81 -7.65 -5.02
N ALA A 70 3.74 -7.03 -4.50
CA ALA A 70 3.00 -7.49 -3.34
C ALA A 70 2.11 -8.71 -3.60
N ARG A 71 1.70 -8.95 -4.85
CA ARG A 71 0.73 -10.01 -5.24
C ARG A 71 1.10 -11.40 -4.72
N THR A 72 2.34 -11.83 -4.93
CA THR A 72 2.77 -13.18 -4.53
C THR A 72 2.94 -13.34 -3.02
N PRO A 73 3.62 -12.41 -2.31
CA PRO A 73 3.68 -12.41 -0.84
C PRO A 73 2.31 -12.42 -0.17
N VAL A 74 1.39 -11.56 -0.61
CA VAL A 74 0.03 -11.46 -0.06
C VAL A 74 -0.74 -12.77 -0.23
N ARG A 75 -0.75 -13.34 -1.44
CA ARG A 75 -1.44 -14.64 -1.68
C ARG A 75 -0.90 -15.75 -0.79
N LYS A 76 0.43 -15.81 -0.58
CA LYS A 76 1.05 -16.80 0.32
C LYS A 76 0.66 -16.56 1.78
N ALA A 77 0.62 -15.31 2.22
CA ALA A 77 0.22 -14.95 3.58
C ALA A 77 -1.25 -15.34 3.87
N VAL A 78 -2.16 -15.00 2.95
CA VAL A 78 -3.60 -15.30 3.06
C VAL A 78 -3.87 -16.82 3.08
N ARG A 79 -3.27 -17.59 2.15
CA ARG A 79 -3.44 -19.06 2.10
C ARG A 79 -2.95 -19.78 3.37
N ARG A 80 -1.88 -19.30 3.98
CA ARG A 80 -1.32 -19.89 5.22
C ARG A 80 -2.13 -19.55 6.45
N GLY A 81 -2.80 -18.38 6.48
CA GLY A 81 -3.77 -18.03 7.52
C GLY A 81 -4.99 -18.95 7.47
N HIS A 82 -5.54 -19.16 6.27
CA HIS A 82 -6.74 -19.99 6.07
C HIS A 82 -6.55 -21.46 6.49
N ARG A 83 -5.37 -22.05 6.29
CA ARG A 83 -5.04 -23.43 6.70
C ARG A 83 -4.88 -23.63 8.21
N ARG A 84 -4.72 -22.54 8.98
CA ARG A 84 -4.49 -22.60 10.43
C ARG A 84 -5.77 -22.41 11.25
N TRP A 85 -6.85 -21.97 10.61
CA TRP A 85 -8.19 -21.87 11.19
C TRP A 85 -9.02 -23.14 11.02
N THR A 86 -8.68 -23.97 10.02
CA THR A 86 -9.32 -25.26 9.76
C THR A 86 -8.66 -26.43 10.51
N ARG A 87 -7.92 -26.15 11.59
CA ARG A 87 -7.31 -27.15 12.48
C ARG A 87 -7.49 -26.72 13.93
#